data_AF-A0A643BPN9-F1
#
_entry.id   AF-A0A643BPN9-F1
#
_cell.length_a   1.000
_cell.length_b   1.000
_cell.length_c   1.000
_cell.angle_alpha   90.00
_cell.angle_beta   90.00
_cell.angle_gamma   90.00
#
_symmetry.space_group_name_H-M   'P 1'
#
loop_
_entity.id
_entity.type
_entity.pdbx_description
1 polymer ?
#
loop_
_entity_poly.entity_id
_entity_poly.type
_entity_poly.pdbx_seq_one_letter_code
_entity_poly.pdbx_strand_id
1 'polypeptide(L)'
;FEEPEDPSNRSFFSEIISSVSDVKFSHSGRYMLTRDYLTVKVWDLNMEARPIETYQVHDYLRSKLCSLYENDCIFDKFECAWNGSDSVIMTGAYNNFFRMFDRNTKRDVTLEASRESSKPRAVLKPRRVCVGGKRRRDDISVDSLDFTKKILHTAWHPAENIIAIAATNNLYIFQDKVNSDMH
;
A
#
# COMPACT_ATOMS: atom_id res chain seq x y z
N PHE A 1 -20.62 -6.89 4.49
CA PHE A 1 -20.98 -6.53 3.10
C PHE A 1 -20.23 -7.45 2.15
N GLU A 2 -20.91 -7.94 1.12
CA GLU A 2 -20.31 -8.69 0.01
C GLU A 2 -20.59 -7.88 -1.26
N GLU A 3 -19.53 -7.41 -1.92
CA GLU A 3 -19.63 -6.58 -3.11
C GLU A 3 -20.09 -7.49 -4.26
N PRO A 4 -21.20 -7.20 -4.98
CA PRO A 4 -21.60 -8.06 -6.09
C PRO A 4 -20.52 -8.00 -7.17
N GLU A 5 -19.72 -9.06 -7.26
CA GLU A 5 -18.66 -9.18 -8.25
C GLU A 5 -19.26 -9.32 -9.65
N ASP A 6 -18.63 -8.66 -10.62
CA ASP A 6 -18.90 -8.92 -12.03
C ASP A 6 -18.67 -10.43 -12.29
N PRO A 7 -19.63 -11.17 -12.87
CA PRO A 7 -19.47 -12.60 -13.17
C PRO A 7 -18.20 -12.93 -13.97
N SER A 8 -17.66 -11.95 -14.72
CA SER A 8 -16.39 -12.08 -15.44
C SER A 8 -15.14 -12.01 -14.55
N ASN A 9 -15.25 -11.42 -13.36
CA ASN A 9 -14.20 -11.33 -12.34
C ASN A 9 -14.30 -12.41 -11.27
N ARG A 10 -15.39 -13.19 -11.26
CA ARG A 10 -15.64 -14.28 -10.31
C ARG A 10 -14.70 -15.45 -10.61
N SER A 11 -13.45 -15.30 -10.20
CA SER A 11 -12.38 -16.28 -10.33
C SER A 11 -12.30 -17.13 -9.06
N PHE A 12 -11.72 -18.33 -9.15
CA PHE A 12 -11.33 -19.12 -7.97
C PHE A 12 -10.55 -18.27 -6.94
N PHE A 13 -9.78 -17.28 -7.41
CA PHE A 13 -8.99 -16.41 -6.55
C PHE A 13 -9.79 -15.33 -5.83
N SER A 14 -11.05 -15.06 -6.18
CA SER A 14 -11.85 -13.97 -5.60
C SER A 14 -11.95 -14.06 -4.08
N GLU A 15 -12.26 -15.24 -3.55
CA GLU A 15 -12.37 -15.47 -2.10
C GLU A 15 -11.01 -15.29 -1.40
N ILE A 16 -9.92 -15.70 -2.06
CA ILE A 16 -8.57 -15.61 -1.52
C ILE A 16 -8.14 -14.15 -1.41
N ILE A 17 -8.28 -13.38 -2.50
CA ILE A 17 -7.81 -11.99 -2.56
C ILE A 17 -8.71 -11.00 -1.83
N SER A 18 -9.98 -11.35 -1.60
CA SER A 18 -10.94 -10.55 -0.81
C SER A 18 -10.78 -10.74 0.70
N SER A 19 -9.97 -11.72 1.13
CA SER A 19 -9.64 -11.91 2.54
C SER A 19 -8.99 -10.65 3.12
N VAL A 20 -9.58 -10.11 4.19
CA VAL A 20 -9.08 -8.92 4.87
C VAL A 20 -7.91 -9.31 5.76
N SER A 21 -6.77 -8.66 5.52
CA SER A 21 -5.50 -8.89 6.23
C SER A 21 -5.30 -7.96 7.41
N ASP A 22 -5.86 -6.74 7.39
CA ASP A 22 -5.75 -5.76 8.47
C ASP A 22 -6.96 -4.81 8.51
N VAL A 23 -7.26 -4.31 9.72
CA VAL A 23 -8.35 -3.38 10.00
C VAL A 23 -7.88 -2.32 11.02
N LYS A 24 -8.09 -1.03 10.71
CA LYS A 24 -7.72 0.09 11.61
C LYS A 24 -8.82 1.14 11.67
N PHE A 25 -9.22 1.53 12.88
CA PHE A 25 -9.99 2.76 13.03
C PHE A 25 -9.14 3.98 12.69
N SER A 26 -9.78 4.96 12.06
CA SER A 26 -9.24 6.32 11.92
C SER A 26 -9.14 7.01 13.29
N HIS A 27 -8.24 7.98 13.43
CA HIS A 27 -8.04 8.72 14.67
C HIS A 27 -9.28 9.55 15.07
N SER A 28 -10.02 10.04 14.08
CA SER A 28 -11.32 10.70 14.26
C SER A 28 -12.43 9.77 14.75
N GLY A 29 -12.24 8.45 14.68
CA GLY A 29 -13.23 7.45 15.06
C GLY A 29 -14.42 7.34 14.11
N ARG A 30 -14.49 8.14 13.04
CA ARG A 30 -15.59 8.12 12.07
C ARG A 30 -15.43 7.03 11.00
N TYR A 31 -14.20 6.77 10.61
CA TYR A 31 -13.88 5.87 9.51
C TYR A 31 -13.14 4.61 9.99
N MET A 32 -13.25 3.55 9.20
CA MET A 32 -12.48 2.33 9.31
C MET A 32 -11.71 2.07 8.02
N LEU A 33 -10.46 1.63 8.14
CA LEU A 33 -9.59 1.22 7.04
C LEU A 33 -9.50 -0.30 7.02
N THR A 34 -9.59 -0.89 5.85
CA THR A 34 -9.37 -2.33 5.66
C THR A 34 -8.38 -2.57 4.52
N ARG A 35 -7.49 -3.55 4.68
CA ARG A 35 -6.57 -4.00 3.63
C ARG A 35 -6.91 -5.41 3.20
N ASP A 36 -7.26 -5.60 1.93
CA ASP A 36 -7.28 -6.91 1.27
C ASP A 36 -6.02 -7.08 0.40
N TYR A 37 -5.89 -8.17 -0.35
CA TYR A 37 -4.64 -8.45 -1.07
C TYR A 37 -4.30 -7.36 -2.11
N LEU A 38 -5.30 -6.88 -2.85
CA LEU A 38 -5.13 -5.96 -3.98
C LEU A 38 -5.43 -4.50 -3.63
N THR A 39 -6.24 -4.26 -2.61
CA THR A 39 -6.85 -2.95 -2.35
C THR A 39 -6.80 -2.54 -0.88
N VAL A 40 -6.85 -1.23 -0.66
CA VAL A 40 -7.19 -0.63 0.63
C VAL A 40 -8.52 0.08 0.49
N LYS A 41 -9.43 -0.14 1.44
CA LYS A 41 -10.78 0.42 1.42
C LYS A 41 -11.04 1.25 2.69
N VAL A 42 -11.70 2.39 2.52
CA VAL A 42 -12.18 3.23 3.63
C VAL A 42 -13.69 3.07 3.75
N TRP A 43 -14.15 2.88 4.98
CA TRP A 43 -15.55 2.71 5.34
C TRP A 43 -15.97 3.84 6.27
N ASP A 44 -17.19 4.36 6.09
CA ASP A 44 -17.82 5.26 7.06
C ASP A 44 -18.64 4.40 8.02
N LEU A 45 -18.42 4.53 9.33
CA LEU A 45 -19.14 3.74 10.32
C LEU A 45 -20.65 4.03 10.35
N ASN A 46 -21.09 5.17 9.79
CA ASN A 46 -22.51 5.48 9.63
C ASN A 46 -23.09 4.94 8.31
N MET A 47 -22.27 4.37 7.43
CA MET A 47 -22.69 3.78 6.15
C MET A 47 -21.90 2.50 5.90
N GLU A 48 -22.35 1.41 6.53
CA GLU A 48 -21.72 0.09 6.46
C GLU A 48 -22.05 -0.70 5.18
N ALA A 49 -22.90 -0.15 4.33
CA ALA A 49 -23.39 -0.84 3.13
C ALA A 49 -22.33 -0.99 2.03
N ARG A 50 -21.27 -0.17 2.01
CA ARG A 50 -20.14 -0.28 1.06
C ARG A 50 -18.98 0.61 1.50
N PRO A 51 -17.75 0.38 1.03
CA PRO A 51 -16.68 1.35 1.24
C PRO A 51 -17.02 2.69 0.56
N ILE A 52 -16.59 3.79 1.19
CA ILE A 52 -16.69 5.15 0.62
C ILE A 52 -15.52 5.48 -0.30
N GLU A 53 -14.38 4.80 -0.14
CA GLU A 53 -13.19 4.99 -0.96
C GLU A 53 -12.47 3.64 -1.15
N THR A 54 -11.99 3.36 -2.37
CA THR A 54 -11.25 2.14 -2.70
C THR A 54 -9.97 2.51 -3.46
N TYR A 55 -8.84 2.07 -2.94
CA TYR A 55 -7.50 2.37 -3.45
C TYR A 55 -6.82 1.10 -3.97
N GLN A 56 -6.40 1.12 -5.22
CA GLN A 56 -5.68 0.01 -5.83
C GLN A 56 -4.21 0.02 -5.39
N VAL A 57 -3.78 -1.06 -4.73
CA VAL A 57 -2.39 -1.23 -4.29
C VAL A 57 -1.60 -2.03 -5.32
N HIS A 58 -2.10 -3.20 -5.69
CA HIS A 58 -1.39 -4.19 -6.52
C HIS A 58 -2.19 -4.61 -7.76
N ASP A 59 -2.96 -3.72 -8.37
CA ASP A 59 -3.79 -4.09 -9.53
C ASP A 59 -2.98 -4.69 -10.68
N TYR A 60 -1.72 -4.27 -10.83
CA TYR A 60 -0.76 -4.83 -11.78
C TYR A 60 -0.43 -6.32 -11.56
N LEU A 61 -0.77 -6.90 -10.40
CA LEU A 61 -0.56 -8.33 -10.09
C LEU A 61 -1.73 -9.23 -10.48
N ARG A 62 -2.86 -8.69 -10.96
CA ARG A 62 -4.04 -9.51 -11.32
C ARG A 62 -3.72 -10.63 -12.32
N SER A 63 -2.87 -10.35 -13.31
CA SER A 63 -2.44 -11.35 -14.29
C SER A 63 -1.45 -12.40 -13.74
N LYS A 64 -0.96 -12.21 -12.51
CA LYS A 64 0.03 -13.07 -11.84
C LYS A 64 -0.56 -13.89 -10.69
N LEU A 65 -1.87 -13.80 -10.41
CA LEU A 65 -2.50 -14.47 -9.27
C LEU A 65 -2.23 -15.97 -9.21
N CYS A 66 -2.22 -16.68 -10.35
CA CYS A 66 -1.90 -18.10 -10.39
C CYS A 66 -0.48 -18.39 -9.87
N SER A 67 0.52 -17.66 -10.37
CA SER A 67 1.91 -17.81 -9.93
C SER A 67 2.11 -17.37 -8.47
N LEU A 68 1.37 -16.36 -8.02
CA LEU A 68 1.38 -15.89 -6.63
C LEU A 68 0.71 -16.88 -5.66
N TYR A 69 -0.22 -17.69 -6.16
CA TYR A 69 -0.81 -18.79 -5.40
C TYR A 69 0.15 -19.97 -5.29
N GLU A 70 0.83 -20.34 -6.38
CA GLU A 70 1.82 -21.43 -6.39
C GLU A 70 3.01 -21.22 -5.45
N ASN A 71 3.34 -19.96 -5.14
CA ASN A 71 4.46 -19.59 -4.26
C ASN A 71 4.01 -19.00 -2.92
N ASP A 72 2.74 -19.20 -2.55
CA ASP A 72 2.09 -18.74 -1.32
C ASP A 72 2.08 -17.21 -1.07
N CYS A 73 2.61 -16.39 -1.99
CA CYS A 73 2.63 -14.93 -1.84
C CYS A 73 1.21 -14.35 -1.79
N ILE A 74 0.23 -14.98 -2.44
CA ILE A 74 -1.18 -14.52 -2.39
C ILE A 74 -1.77 -14.51 -0.96
N PHE A 75 -1.15 -15.23 -0.02
CA PHE A 75 -1.57 -15.28 1.39
C PHE A 75 -0.84 -14.28 2.29
N ASP A 76 0.04 -13.45 1.74
CA ASP A 76 0.74 -12.42 2.50
C ASP A 76 -0.23 -11.39 3.08
N LYS A 77 -0.06 -11.11 4.37
CA LYS A 77 -0.92 -10.20 5.15
C LYS A 77 -0.27 -8.84 5.29
N PHE A 78 -0.66 -7.91 4.42
CA PHE A 78 -0.16 -6.54 4.43
C PHE A 78 -0.92 -5.70 5.45
N GLU A 79 -0.21 -4.91 6.26
CA GLU A 79 -0.84 -3.93 7.14
C GLU A 79 -1.11 -2.61 6.43
N CYS A 80 -1.98 -1.80 7.03
CA CYS A 80 -2.27 -0.44 6.60
C CYS A 80 -2.27 0.53 7.78
N ALA A 81 -2.00 1.80 7.50
CA ALA A 81 -1.89 2.84 8.51
C ALA A 81 -2.50 4.16 8.02
N TRP A 82 -3.06 4.91 8.97
CA TRP A 82 -3.46 6.30 8.81
C TRP A 82 -2.31 7.22 9.19
N ASN A 83 -2.20 8.39 8.55
CA ASN A 83 -1.48 9.50 9.15
C ASN A 83 -2.29 10.12 10.29
N GLY A 84 -1.67 10.96 11.13
CA GLY A 84 -2.31 11.54 12.31
C GLY A 84 -3.60 12.34 12.05
N SER A 85 -3.75 12.90 10.85
CA SER A 85 -4.94 13.69 10.45
C SER A 85 -5.98 12.90 9.65
N ASP A 86 -5.83 11.58 9.54
CA ASP A 86 -6.67 10.68 8.72
C ASP A 86 -6.77 11.08 7.23
N SER A 87 -5.89 11.93 6.72
CA SER A 87 -5.95 12.45 5.34
C SER A 87 -5.10 11.64 4.36
N VAL A 88 -4.12 10.88 4.86
CA VAL A 88 -3.23 10.04 4.05
C VAL A 88 -3.24 8.63 4.61
N ILE A 89 -3.28 7.66 3.71
CA ILE A 89 -3.20 6.23 4.01
C ILE A 89 -1.86 5.71 3.53
N MET A 90 -1.22 4.84 4.30
CA MET A 90 -0.01 4.11 3.91
C MET A 90 -0.24 2.60 3.99
N THR A 91 0.39 1.86 3.09
CA THR A 91 0.39 0.40 3.15
C THR A 91 1.60 -0.19 2.42
N GLY A 92 2.01 -1.39 2.81
CA GLY A 92 3.13 -2.09 2.21
C GLY A 92 2.80 -2.81 0.90
N ALA A 93 3.87 -3.17 0.18
CA ALA A 93 3.85 -3.85 -1.10
C ALA A 93 5.11 -4.72 -1.29
N TYR A 94 5.18 -5.44 -2.42
CA TYR A 94 6.36 -6.20 -2.83
C TYR A 94 7.49 -5.30 -3.37
N ASN A 95 8.65 -5.90 -3.61
CA ASN A 95 9.88 -5.23 -4.02
C ASN A 95 10.34 -4.11 -3.07
N ASN A 96 10.12 -4.27 -1.76
CA ASN A 96 10.30 -3.24 -0.73
C ASN A 96 9.56 -1.94 -1.04
N PHE A 97 8.44 -2.02 -1.75
CA PHE A 97 7.60 -0.88 -2.00
C PHE A 97 6.61 -0.64 -0.87
N PHE A 98 6.29 0.62 -0.68
CA PHE A 98 5.13 1.04 0.08
C PHE A 98 4.39 2.10 -0.71
N ARG A 99 3.08 2.13 -0.54
CA ARG A 99 2.18 3.04 -1.25
C ARG A 99 1.56 4.00 -0.26
N MET A 100 1.41 5.24 -0.70
CA MET A 100 0.73 6.28 0.04
C MET A 100 -0.39 6.86 -0.82
N PHE A 101 -1.55 7.07 -0.23
CA PHE A 101 -2.75 7.57 -0.89
C PHE A 101 -3.28 8.79 -0.14
N ASP A 102 -3.34 9.93 -0.81
CA ASP A 102 -3.95 11.15 -0.29
C ASP A 102 -5.46 11.12 -0.58
N ARG A 103 -6.25 11.14 0.49
CA ARG A 103 -7.71 11.05 0.39
C ARG A 103 -8.36 12.30 -0.16
N ASN A 104 -7.73 13.46 0.03
CA ASN A 104 -8.26 14.74 -0.40
C ASN A 104 -7.94 15.00 -1.87
N THR A 105 -6.68 14.78 -2.26
CA THR A 105 -6.23 15.05 -3.64
C THR A 105 -6.43 13.87 -4.59
N LYS A 106 -6.75 12.68 -4.05
CA LYS A 106 -6.85 11.40 -4.79
C LYS A 106 -5.57 11.03 -5.54
N ARG A 107 -4.44 11.58 -5.12
CA ARG A 107 -3.12 11.25 -5.65
C ARG A 107 -2.53 10.10 -4.85
N ASP A 108 -1.77 9.27 -5.54
CA ASP A 108 -1.00 8.19 -4.94
C ASP A 108 0.47 8.25 -5.35
N VAL A 109 1.32 7.65 -4.53
CA VAL A 109 2.74 7.49 -4.81
C VAL A 109 3.21 6.11 -4.34
N THR A 110 4.13 5.52 -5.10
CA THR A 110 4.89 4.33 -4.66
C THR A 110 6.31 4.73 -4.37
N LEU A 111 6.81 4.36 -3.21
CA LEU A 111 8.17 4.63 -2.74
C LEU A 111 8.84 3.30 -2.39
N GLU A 112 10.17 3.32 -2.29
CA GLU A 112 10.99 2.13 -2.09
C GLU A 112 11.88 2.29 -0.85
N ALA A 113 11.82 1.29 0.04
CA ALA A 113 12.72 1.19 1.19
C ALA A 113 13.96 0.35 0.82
N SER A 114 15.03 1.01 0.38
CA SER A 114 16.30 0.35 0.05
C SER A 114 17.51 1.04 0.65
N ARG A 115 18.59 0.28 0.87
CA ARG A 115 19.86 0.82 1.42
C ARG A 115 20.57 1.75 0.43
N GLU A 116 20.35 1.56 -0.86
CA GLU A 116 20.97 2.38 -1.91
C GLU A 116 20.33 3.78 -1.98
N SER A 117 19.06 3.91 -1.57
CA SER A 117 18.36 5.18 -1.38
C SER A 117 18.50 5.75 0.05
N SER A 118 19.24 5.09 0.95
CA SER A 118 19.31 5.44 2.38
C SER A 118 20.55 6.28 2.79
N LYS A 119 21.09 7.13 1.90
CA LYS A 119 22.04 8.15 2.38
C LYS A 119 21.32 9.05 3.40
N PRO A 120 21.98 9.51 4.48
CA PRO A 120 21.35 10.43 5.42
C PRO A 120 20.72 11.62 4.68
N ARG A 121 19.42 11.86 4.91
CA ARG A 121 18.63 12.93 4.25
C ARG A 121 18.40 12.76 2.73
N ALA A 122 18.58 11.56 2.18
CA ALA A 122 18.21 11.28 0.80
C ALA A 122 16.69 11.41 0.62
N VAL A 123 16.30 12.09 -0.46
CA VAL A 123 14.90 12.22 -0.86
C VAL A 123 14.48 10.97 -1.62
N LEU A 124 13.39 10.33 -1.17
CA LEU A 124 12.83 9.17 -1.86
C LEU A 124 12.28 9.59 -3.23
N LYS A 125 12.55 8.76 -4.23
CA LYS A 125 12.04 8.98 -5.59
C LYS A 125 10.82 8.10 -5.83
N PRO A 126 9.74 8.64 -6.40
CA PRO A 126 8.60 7.84 -6.85
C PRO A 126 9.04 6.71 -7.78
N ARG A 127 8.47 5.52 -7.58
CA ARG A 127 8.60 4.35 -8.44
C ARG A 127 7.30 4.12 -9.18
N ARG A 128 7.39 3.57 -10.40
CA ARG A 128 6.22 3.18 -11.19
C ARG A 128 6.38 1.75 -11.66
N VAL A 129 5.36 0.93 -11.42
CA VAL A 129 5.27 -0.42 -11.97
C VAL A 129 4.46 -0.38 -13.27
N CYS A 130 4.92 -1.07 -14.29
CA CYS A 130 4.26 -1.15 -15.59
C CYS A 130 3.98 -2.61 -16.00
N VAL A 131 2.85 -2.79 -16.68
CA VAL A 131 2.39 -4.07 -17.24
C VAL A 131 2.47 -3.99 -18.76
N GLY A 132 3.51 -4.57 -19.36
CA GLY A 132 3.74 -4.57 -20.82
C GLY A 132 4.06 -3.20 -21.46
N GLY A 133 4.64 -3.19 -22.66
CA GLY A 133 4.80 -1.98 -23.50
C GLY A 133 5.91 -0.98 -23.12
N LYS A 134 5.99 0.15 -23.87
CA LYS A 134 7.06 1.19 -23.80
C LYS A 134 7.34 1.64 -22.36
N ARG A 135 8.40 1.09 -21.78
CA ARG A 135 8.93 1.52 -20.49
C ARG A 135 9.60 2.88 -20.64
N ARG A 136 9.34 3.80 -19.70
CA ARG A 136 10.30 4.87 -19.44
C ARG A 136 11.53 4.25 -18.79
N ARG A 137 12.67 4.94 -18.89
CA ARG A 137 13.97 4.42 -18.43
C ARG A 137 13.95 3.94 -16.96
N ASP A 138 13.11 4.54 -16.13
CA ASP A 138 13.04 4.26 -14.68
C ASP A 138 11.79 3.46 -14.26
N ASP A 139 10.96 3.02 -15.21
CA ASP A 139 9.77 2.20 -14.93
C ASP A 139 10.18 0.74 -14.65
N ILE A 140 9.54 0.13 -13.66
CA ILE A 140 9.84 -1.23 -13.21
C ILE A 140 8.82 -2.18 -13.80
N SER A 141 9.28 -3.26 -14.43
CA SER A 141 8.37 -4.29 -14.94
C SER A 141 7.71 -5.05 -13.80
N VAL A 142 6.44 -5.41 -13.96
CA VAL A 142 5.79 -6.38 -13.09
C VAL A 142 6.57 -7.71 -13.01
N ASP A 143 7.15 -8.17 -14.13
CA ASP A 143 7.95 -9.40 -14.18
C ASP A 143 9.31 -9.31 -13.46
N SER A 144 9.73 -8.10 -13.11
CA SER A 144 11.01 -7.85 -12.43
C SER A 144 10.84 -7.57 -10.93
N LEU A 145 9.62 -7.68 -10.41
CA LEU A 145 9.36 -7.51 -9.00
C LEU A 145 9.93 -8.68 -8.20
N ASP A 146 10.62 -8.35 -7.12
CA ASP A 146 11.08 -9.32 -6.13
C ASP A 146 10.02 -9.53 -5.05
N PHE A 147 9.31 -10.66 -5.11
CA PHE A 147 8.25 -11.01 -4.17
C PHE A 147 8.77 -11.45 -2.79
N THR A 148 10.07 -11.75 -2.66
CA THR A 148 10.69 -12.04 -1.35
C THR A 148 10.89 -10.76 -0.53
N LYS A 149 11.02 -9.62 -1.22
CA LYS A 149 11.12 -8.28 -0.63
C LYS A 149 9.72 -7.72 -0.37
N LYS A 150 9.13 -8.05 0.76
CA LYS A 150 7.79 -7.58 1.14
C LYS A 150 7.84 -6.67 2.35
N ILE A 151 7.08 -5.58 2.29
CA ILE A 151 6.78 -4.74 3.45
C ILE A 151 5.44 -5.19 3.98
N LEU A 152 5.44 -5.98 5.06
CA LEU A 152 4.21 -6.45 5.70
C LEU A 152 3.77 -5.53 6.83
N HIS A 153 4.74 -4.93 7.55
CA HIS A 153 4.49 -4.10 8.73
C HIS A 153 4.94 -2.67 8.50
N THR A 154 4.07 -1.73 8.85
CA THR A 154 4.33 -0.29 8.75
C THR A 154 3.66 0.45 9.89
N ALA A 155 4.26 1.53 10.35
CA ALA A 155 3.67 2.42 11.34
C ALA A 155 3.82 3.88 10.91
N TRP A 156 2.84 4.69 11.26
CA TRP A 156 2.90 6.14 11.12
C TRP A 156 2.85 6.76 12.52
N HIS A 157 3.70 7.74 12.78
CA HIS A 157 3.65 8.52 14.01
C HIS A 157 2.29 9.26 14.15
N PRO A 158 1.64 9.23 15.33
CA PRO A 158 0.27 9.72 15.49
C PRO A 158 0.11 11.24 15.31
N ALA A 159 1.20 12.01 15.41
CA ALA A 159 1.17 13.47 15.33
C ALA A 159 2.15 14.08 14.31
N GLU A 160 3.08 13.29 13.78
CA GLU A 160 4.21 13.82 12.99
C GLU A 160 4.28 13.09 11.65
N ASN A 161 4.89 13.74 10.66
CA ASN A 161 5.16 13.12 9.35
C ASN A 161 6.40 12.21 9.42
N ILE A 162 6.35 11.24 10.33
CA ILE A 162 7.38 10.22 10.54
C ILE A 162 6.73 8.85 10.31
N ILE A 163 7.35 8.05 9.45
CA ILE A 163 6.92 6.68 9.15
C ILE A 163 8.04 5.69 9.47
N ALA A 164 7.64 4.52 9.98
CA ALA A 164 8.51 3.40 10.25
C ALA A 164 8.10 2.22 9.37
N ILE A 165 9.07 1.64 8.64
CA ILE A 165 8.84 0.58 7.66
C ILE A 165 9.78 -0.58 7.95
N ALA A 166 9.22 -1.75 8.20
CA ALA A 166 9.98 -2.99 8.31
C ALA A 166 10.10 -3.63 6.92
N ALA A 167 11.32 -3.73 6.40
CA ALA A 167 11.60 -4.35 5.11
C ALA A 167 12.74 -5.37 5.26
N THR A 168 12.39 -6.65 5.10
CA THR A 168 13.28 -7.78 5.35
C THR A 168 13.89 -7.71 6.75
N ASN A 169 15.20 -7.46 6.87
CA ASN A 169 15.94 -7.43 8.13
C ASN A 169 16.26 -5.99 8.60
N ASN A 170 15.64 -4.97 8.00
CA ASN A 170 15.93 -3.58 8.28
C ASN A 170 14.66 -2.84 8.72
N LEU A 171 14.83 -1.93 9.67
CA LEU A 171 13.85 -0.91 10.02
C LEU A 171 14.28 0.41 9.37
N TYR A 172 13.43 0.96 8.52
CA TYR A 172 13.62 2.27 7.92
C TYR A 172 12.74 3.30 8.65
N ILE A 173 13.31 4.46 8.94
CA ILE A 173 12.57 5.61 9.46
C ILE A 173 12.69 6.74 8.44
N PHE A 174 11.56 7.17 7.91
CA PHE A 174 11.49 8.32 7.01
C PHE A 174 10.74 9.44 7.72
N GLN A 175 11.21 10.66 7.53
CA GLN A 175 10.56 11.85 8.05
C GLN A 175 10.52 12.91 6.96
N ASP A 176 9.47 13.72 6.97
CA ASP A 176 9.43 14.90 6.10
C ASP A 176 10.54 15.89 6.49
N LYS A 177 10.99 16.68 5.54
CA LYS A 177 12.04 17.67 5.79
C LYS A 177 11.40 18.85 6.52
N VAL A 178 11.53 18.90 7.84
CA VAL A 178 11.14 20.07 8.62
C VAL A 178 11.95 21.27 8.12
N ASN A 179 11.31 22.22 7.46
CA ASN A 179 11.94 23.48 7.10
C ASN A 179 12.36 24.17 8.40
N SER A 180 13.68 24.35 8.57
CA SER A 180 14.28 24.98 9.74
C SER A 180 14.11 26.50 9.76
N ASP A 181 13.40 27.07 8.78
CA ASP A 181 13.36 28.52 8.51
C ASP A 181 12.18 29.25 9.18
N MET A 182 11.63 28.71 10.28
CA MET A 182 10.67 29.41 11.13
C MET A 182 11.17 29.47 12.58
N HIS A 183 12.26 30.21 12.79
CA HIS A 183 12.61 30.80 14.08
C HIS A 183 13.15 32.23 13.87
#